data_AF-A0A7J4Q8S2-F1
#
_entry.id   AF-A0A7J4Q8S2-F1
#
_cell.length_a   1.000
_cell.length_b   1.000
_cell.length_c   1.000
_cell.angle_alpha   90.00
_cell.angle_beta   90.00
_cell.angle_gamma   90.00
#
_symmetry.space_group_name_H-M   'P 1'
#
loop_
_entity.id
_entity.type
_entity.pdbx_description
1 polymer ?
#
loop_
_entity_poly.entity_id
_entity_poly.type
_entity_poly.pdbx_seq_one_letter_code
_entity_poly.pdbx_strand_id
1 'polypeptide(L)' 'MEEESLMRYLNALTKTTANNELLPLSFLAKETPYSQEYLSLLARRSVLPATKINGVWYSSKEEVKKYRIKEKSK' A
#
# COMPACT_ATOMS: atom_id res chain seq x y z
N MET A 1 -30.98 2.83 18.21
CA MET A 1 -29.85 2.70 19.15
C MET A 1 -28.77 1.75 18.62
N GLU A 2 -29.13 0.67 17.90
CA GLU A 2 -28.17 -0.28 17.31
C GLU A 2 -27.50 0.20 16.02
N GLU A 3 -28.16 1.07 15.25
CA GLU A 3 -27.61 1.56 13.98
C GLU A 3 -26.44 2.54 14.18
N GLU A 4 -26.50 3.39 15.22
CA GLU A 4 -25.42 4.36 15.50
C GLU A 4 -24.14 3.69 16.01
N SER A 5 -24.26 2.58 16.76
CA SER A 5 -23.09 1.82 17.22
C SER A 5 -22.40 1.10 16.06
N LEU A 6 -23.19 0.53 15.14
CA LEU A 6 -22.68 -0.11 13.94
C LEU A 6 -22.01 0.90 13.01
N MET A 7 -22.63 2.07 12.79
CA MET A 7 -22.03 3.15 12.02
C MET A 7 -20.71 3.63 12.63
N ARG A 8 -20.64 3.80 13.96
CA ARG A 8 -19.40 4.22 14.64
C ARG A 8 -18.28 3.19 14.49
N TYR A 9 -18.61 1.90 14.57
CA TYR A 9 -17.64 0.82 14.37
C TYR A 9 -17.14 0.75 12.93
N LEU A 10 -18.04 0.81 11.95
CA LEU A 10 -17.69 0.83 10.53
C LEU A 10 -16.85 2.07 10.17
N ASN A 11 -17.15 3.24 10.74
CA ASN A 11 -16.37 4.46 10.52
C ASN A 11 -14.94 4.35 11.09
N ALA A 12 -14.80 3.68 12.24
CA ALA A 12 -13.48 3.40 12.81
C ALA A 12 -12.66 2.46 11.92
N LEU A 13 -13.29 1.41 11.37
CA LEU A 13 -12.63 0.47 10.47
C LEU A 13 -12.23 1.12 9.14
N THR A 14 -13.16 1.86 8.50
CA THR A 14 -12.92 2.51 7.20
C THR A 14 -11.78 3.53 7.26
N LYS A 15 -11.68 4.28 8.36
CA LYS A 15 -10.55 5.21 8.58
C LYS A 15 -9.20 4.50 8.65
N THR A 16 -9.17 3.28 9.19
CA THR A 16 -7.94 2.48 9.30
C THR A 16 -7.57 1.78 8.00
N THR A 17 -8.54 1.26 7.24
CA THR A 17 -8.29 0.60 5.95
C THR A 17 -7.93 1.56 4.83
N ALA A 18 -8.42 2.81 4.86
CA ALA A 18 -8.13 3.80 3.81
C ALA A 18 -6.63 4.05 3.59
N ASN A 19 -5.80 3.94 4.63
CA ASN A 19 -4.35 4.11 4.51
C ASN A 19 -3.61 2.82 4.11
N ASN A 20 -4.25 1.66 4.29
CA ASN A 20 -3.64 0.36 4.03
C ASN A 20 -4.19 -0.33 2.77
N GLU A 21 -4.81 0.45 1.88
CA GLU A 21 -5.34 -0.07 0.63
C GLU A 21 -4.21 -0.62 -0.25
N LEU A 22 -4.35 -1.88 -0.63
CA LEU A 22 -3.41 -2.57 -1.52
C LEU A 22 -3.69 -2.15 -2.95
N LEU A 23 -2.79 -1.35 -3.49
CA LEU A 23 -2.86 -0.83 -4.85
C LEU A 23 -1.87 -1.58 -5.75
N PRO A 24 -2.22 -1.82 -7.03
CA PRO A 24 -1.32 -2.49 -7.95
C PRO A 24 -0.06 -1.63 -8.15
N LEU A 25 1.11 -2.27 -8.26
CA LEU A 25 2.38 -1.55 -8.43
C LEU A 25 2.39 -0.62 -9.65
N SER A 26 1.63 -0.96 -10.70
CA SER A 26 1.45 -0.09 -11.87
C SER A 26 0.80 1.25 -11.53
N PHE A 27 -0.13 1.26 -10.58
CA PHE A 27 -0.76 2.50 -10.08
C PHE A 27 0.22 3.29 -9.21
N LEU A 28 0.92 2.61 -8.29
CA LEU A 28 1.92 3.25 -7.42
C LEU A 28 3.11 3.83 -8.19
N ALA A 29 3.50 3.21 -9.30
CA ALA A 29 4.54 3.72 -10.18
C ALA A 29 4.17 5.06 -10.83
N LYS A 30 2.89 5.39 -10.99
CA LYS A 30 2.45 6.70 -11.49
C LYS A 30 2.57 7.80 -10.44
N GLU A 31 2.41 7.42 -9.18
CA GLU A 31 2.40 8.32 -8.02
C GLU A 31 3.81 8.52 -7.42
N THR A 32 4.80 7.80 -7.93
CA THR A 32 6.17 7.78 -7.39
C THR A 32 7.19 7.92 -8.52
N PRO A 33 8.43 8.36 -8.24
CA PRO A 33 9.47 8.45 -9.26
C PRO A 33 10.03 7.08 -9.69
N TYR A 34 9.49 5.98 -9.16
CA TYR A 34 9.97 4.63 -9.38
C TYR A 34 9.15 3.94 -10.47
N SER A 35 9.82 3.22 -11.38
CA SER A 35 9.13 2.43 -12.38
C SER A 35 8.42 1.23 -11.76
N GLN A 36 7.36 0.75 -12.43
CA GLN A 36 6.66 -0.48 -12.02
C GLN A 36 7.62 -1.68 -11.94
N GLU A 37 8.55 -1.79 -12.89
CA GLU A 37 9.54 -2.86 -12.92
C GLU A 37 10.45 -2.80 -11.69
N TYR A 38 10.88 -1.60 -11.30
CA TYR A 38 11.70 -1.39 -10.10
C TYR A 38 10.94 -1.78 -8.82
N LEU A 39 9.69 -1.34 -8.68
CA LEU A 39 8.85 -1.74 -7.54
C LEU A 39 8.63 -3.26 -7.52
N SER A 40 8.46 -3.90 -8.69
CA SER A 40 8.29 -5.35 -8.81
C SER A 40 9.57 -6.10 -8.42
N LEU A 41 10.74 -5.56 -8.75
CA LEU A 41 12.03 -6.08 -8.29
C LEU A 41 12.15 -6.01 -6.76
N LEU A 42 11.77 -4.89 -6.15
CA LEU A 42 11.81 -4.72 -4.69
C LEU A 42 10.84 -5.67 -3.97
N ALA A 43 9.65 -5.88 -4.54
CA ALA A 43 8.66 -6.84 -4.04
C ALA A 43 9.21 -8.27 -4.04
N ARG A 44 9.83 -8.69 -5.15
CA ARG A 44 10.46 -10.03 -5.26
C ARG A 44 11.62 -10.24 -4.29
N ARG A 45 12.32 -9.16 -3.91
CA ARG A 45 13.42 -9.20 -2.94
C ARG A 45 12.96 -9.11 -1.48
N SER A 46 11.65 -9.06 -1.23
CA SER A 46 11.08 -8.81 0.10
C SER A 46 11.61 -7.53 0.77
N VAL A 47 12.06 -6.55 -0.02
CA VAL A 47 12.53 -5.24 0.47
C VAL A 47 11.36 -4.28 0.62
N LEU A 48 10.41 -4.36 -0.32
CA LEU A 48 9.13 -3.67 -0.28
C LEU A 48 8.05 -4.72 0.04
N PRO A 49 7.26 -4.55 1.10
CA PRO A 49 6.21 -5.51 1.39
C PRO A 49 5.08 -5.37 0.37
N ALA A 50 4.78 -6.49 -0.28
CA ALA A 50 3.88 -6.55 -1.41
C ALA A 50 3.27 -7.95 -1.51
N THR A 51 2.04 -8.04 -2.00
CA THR A 51 1.30 -9.29 -2.17
C THR A 51 1.00 -9.50 -3.65
N LYS A 52 1.21 -10.74 -4.13
CA LYS A 52 0.87 -11.11 -5.50
C LYS A 52 -0.55 -11.66 -5.56
N ILE A 53 -1.44 -10.99 -6.29
CA ILE A 53 -2.84 -11.36 -6.48
C ILE A 53 -3.09 -11.49 -7.98
N ASN A 54 -3.59 -12.64 -8.44
CA ASN A 54 -3.89 -12.91 -9.86
C ASN A 54 -2.74 -12.55 -10.83
N GLY A 55 -1.50 -12.84 -10.45
CA GLY A 55 -0.33 -12.55 -11.29
C GLY A 55 0.23 -11.13 -11.15
N VAL A 56 -0.48 -10.21 -10.51
CA VAL A 56 -0.10 -8.80 -10.34
C VAL A 56 0.38 -8.55 -8.92
N TRP A 57 1.41 -7.72 -8.77
CA TRP A 57 1.92 -7.29 -7.46
C TRP A 57 1.14 -6.08 -6.94
N TYR A 58 0.79 -6.11 -5.66
CA TYR A 58 0.09 -5.05 -4.95
C TYR A 58 0.87 -4.64 -3.70
N SER A 59 0.83 -3.36 -3.35
CA SER A 59 1.49 -2.79 -2.18
C SER A 59 0.66 -1.64 -1.64
N SER A 60 0.90 -1.22 -0.40
CA SER A 60 0.32 0.03 0.12
C SER A 60 1.16 1.24 -0.28
N LYS A 61 0.50 2.40 -0.47
CA LYS A 61 1.18 3.70 -0.67
C LYS A 61 2.10 4.03 0.50
N GLU A 62 1.70 3.70 1.73
CA GLU A 62 2.48 3.98 2.93
C GLU A 62 3.82 3.23 2.91
N GLU A 63 3.84 2.00 2.42
CA GLU A 63 5.06 1.19 2.38
C GLU A 63 6.06 1.70 1.36
N VAL A 64 5.59 2.09 0.18
CA VAL A 64 6.45 2.72 -0.83
C VAL A 64 7.01 4.05 -0.30
N LYS A 65 6.21 4.82 0.44
CA LYS A 65 6.67 6.05 1.09
C LYS A 65 7.71 5.77 2.18
N LYS A 66 7.50 4.76 3.02
CA LYS A 66 8.46 4.31 4.05
C LYS A 66 9.77 3.88 3.40
N TYR A 67 9.72 3.11 2.31
CA TYR A 67 10.90 2.73 1.53
C TYR A 67 11.68 3.96 1.05
N ARG A 68 11.00 4.94 0.46
CA ARG A 68 11.61 6.19 -0.01
C ARG A 68 12.27 6.99 1.10
N ILE A 69 11.63 7.08 2.27
CA ILE A 69 12.21 7.77 3.45
C ILE A 69 13.47 7.03 3.91
N LYS A 70 13.43 5.69 3.96
CA LYS A 70 14.58 4.85 4.31
C LYS A 70 15.75 5.04 3.35
N GLU A 71 15.49 5.11 2.04
CA GLU A 71 16.54 5.37 1.04
C GLU A 71 17.19 6.75 1.21
N LYS A 72 16.40 7.78 1.53
CA LYS A 72 16.93 9.14 1.74
C LYS A 72 17.73 9.31 3.03
N SER A 73 17.57 8.41 3.99
CA SER A 73 18.27 8.46 5.28
C SER A 73 19.60 7.71 5.26
N LYS A 74 20.03 7.20 4.09
CA LYS A 74 21.27 6.47 3.88
C LYS A 74 22.26 7.34 3.11
#